data_AF-A0A5C5U0F8-F1
#
_entry.id   AF-A0A5C5U0F8-F1
#
_cell.length_a   1.000
_cell.length_b   1.000
_cell.length_c   1.000
_cell.angle_alpha   90.00
_cell.angle_beta   90.00
_cell.angle_gamma   90.00
#
_symmetry.space_group_name_H-M   'P 1'
#
loop_
_entity.id
_entity.type
_entity.pdbx_description
1 polymer ?
#
loop_
_entity_poly.entity_id
_entity_poly.type
_entity_poly.pdbx_seq_one_letter_code
_entity_poly.pdbx_strand_id
1 'polypeptide(L)' 'MEQGRIRIEVGHDLRDGWTVTRDRVVDGCFDSLDAAYDYASTCARRAHRAGLAVDLVMAPPSRPRQAAG' A
#
# COMPACT_ATOMS: atom_id res chain seq x y z
N MET A 1 24.57 3.98 -9.15
CA MET A 1 23.87 3.78 -7.86
C MET A 1 22.42 3.53 -8.22
N GLU A 2 21.95 2.29 -8.11
CA GLU A 2 20.51 2.03 -8.23
C GLU A 2 19.84 2.73 -7.06
N GLN A 3 19.09 3.80 -7.32
CA GLN A 3 18.25 4.40 -6.29
C GLN A 3 17.23 3.33 -5.91
N GLY A 4 17.32 2.81 -4.69
CA GLY A 4 16.38 1.81 -4.20
C GLY A 4 14.97 2.36 -4.35
N ARG A 5 14.12 1.63 -5.08
CA ARG A 5 12.71 1.99 -5.24
C ARG A 5 11.89 1.12 -4.32
N ILE A 6 10.90 1.72 -3.67
CA ILE A 6 9.90 0.99 -2.91
C ILE A 6 8.52 1.28 -3.50
N ARG A 7 7.68 0.25 -3.53
CA ARG A 7 6.27 0.40 -3.90
C ARG A 7 5.40 0.22 -2.68
N ILE A 8 4.56 1.21 -2.39
CA ILE A 8 3.58 1.19 -1.30
C ILE A 8 2.19 1.16 -1.93
N GLU A 9 1.39 0.16 -1.58
CA GLU A 9 0.07 -0.06 -2.14
C GLU A 9 -0.98 -0.03 -1.02
N VAL A 10 -1.97 0.85 -1.16
CA VAL A 10 -3.16 0.85 -0.30
C VAL A 10 -4.27 0.12 -1.03
N GLY A 11 -4.67 -1.04 -0.53
CA GLY A 11 -5.67 -1.90 -1.16
C GLY A 11 -6.79 -2.28 -0.21
N HIS A 12 -7.93 -2.65 -0.77
CA HIS A 12 -9.07 -3.14 0.01
C HIS A 12 -8.83 -4.58 0.47
N ASP A 13 -9.00 -4.82 1.76
CA ASP A 13 -8.95 -6.16 2.37
C ASP A 13 -10.25 -6.92 2.13
N LEU A 14 -10.22 -8.25 2.24
CA LEU A 14 -11.42 -9.09 2.07
C LEU A 14 -12.41 -8.95 3.25
N ARG A 15 -12.01 -8.35 4.37
CA ARG A 15 -12.82 -8.20 5.59
C ARG A 15 -13.41 -6.79 5.74
N ASP A 16 -13.64 -6.08 4.64
CA ASP A 16 -14.15 -4.69 4.66
C ASP A 16 -13.15 -3.68 5.28
N GLY A 17 -11.86 -4.00 5.23
CA GLY A 17 -10.78 -3.15 5.72
C GLY A 17 -9.85 -2.67 4.61
N TRP A 18 -8.74 -2.06 5.01
CA TRP A 18 -7.70 -1.54 4.13
C TRP A 18 -6.35 -2.11 4.53
N THR A 19 -5.61 -2.63 3.57
CA THR A 19 -4.25 -3.13 3.75
C THR A 19 -3.25 -2.18 3.11
N VAL A 20 -2.14 -1.92 3.80
CA VAL A 20 -0.98 -1.26 3.22
C VAL A 20 0.08 -2.31 2.96
N THR A 21 0.51 -2.44 1.70
CA THR A 21 1.52 -3.41 1.27
C THR A 21 2.76 -2.66 0.80
N ARG A 22 3.95 -3.02 1.28
CA ARG A 22 5.23 -2.52 0.80
C ARG A 22 6.00 -3.66 0.13
N ASP A 23 6.30 -3.51 -1.16
CA ASP A 23 7.04 -4.50 -1.95
C ASP A 23 6.49 -5.94 -1.80
N ARG A 24 5.15 -6.07 -1.84
CA ARG A 24 4.38 -7.33 -1.65
C ARG A 24 4.32 -7.88 -0.23
N VAL A 25 4.86 -7.17 0.76
CA VAL A 25 4.72 -7.51 2.18
C VAL A 25 3.64 -6.63 2.80
N VAL A 26 2.65 -7.23 3.47
CA VAL A 26 1.64 -6.46 4.21
C VAL A 26 2.33 -5.81 5.41
N ASP A 27 2.35 -4.48 5.41
CA ASP A 27 2.96 -3.64 6.43
C ASP A 27 1.94 -3.29 7.54
N GLY A 28 0.64 -3.27 7.19
CA GLY A 28 -0.44 -3.08 8.16
C GLY A 28 -1.85 -3.26 7.58
N CYS A 29 -2.81 -3.47 8.48
CA CYS A 29 -4.25 -3.54 8.20
C CYS A 29 -4.99 -2.49 9.03
N PHE A 30 -5.97 -1.84 8.42
CA PHE A 30 -6.71 -0.70 8.96
C PHE A 30 -8.20 -0.88 8.68
N ASP A 31 -9.04 -0.32 9.53
CA ASP A 31 -10.49 -0.29 9.41
C ASP A 31 -10.99 0.91 8.59
N SER A 32 -10.16 1.94 8.40
CA SER A 32 -10.48 3.14 7.64
C SER A 32 -9.47 3.42 6.53
N LEU A 33 -9.96 3.90 5.39
CA LEU A 33 -9.12 4.33 4.27
C LEU A 33 -8.20 5.47 4.69
N ASP A 34 -8.70 6.43 5.45
CA ASP A 34 -7.92 7.58 5.91
C ASP A 34 -6.74 7.13 6.77
N ALA A 35 -6.96 6.15 7.65
CA ALA A 35 -5.91 5.58 8.49
C ALA A 35 -4.84 4.84 7.66
N ALA A 36 -5.27 4.05 6.67
CA ALA A 36 -4.35 3.37 5.75
C ALA A 36 -3.54 4.37 4.91
N TYR A 37 -4.18 5.45 4.45
CA TYR A 37 -3.54 6.47 3.63
C TYR A 37 -2.55 7.33 4.42
N ASP A 38 -2.89 7.72 5.66
CA ASP A 38 -1.97 8.46 6.53
C ASP A 38 -0.74 7.62 6.88
N TYR A 39 -0.95 6.33 7.17
CA TYR A 39 0.14 5.39 7.39
C TYR A 39 1.04 5.26 6.14
N ALA A 40 0.45 5.00 4.97
CA ALA A 40 1.18 4.86 3.72
C ALA A 40 1.94 6.14 3.33
N SER A 41 1.33 7.31 3.51
CA SER A 41 1.96 8.62 3.27
C SER A 41 3.12 8.88 4.22
N THR A 42 3.01 8.45 5.48
CA THR A 42 4.11 8.55 6.44
C THR A 42 5.27 7.62 6.06
N CYS A 43 4.98 6.40 5.62
CA CYS A 43 5.99 5.48 5.08
C CYS A 43 6.67 6.04 3.83
N ALA A 44 5.91 6.60 2.89
CA ALA A 44 6.45 7.24 1.69
C ALA A 44 7.39 8.41 2.04
N ARG A 45 6.97 9.30 2.95
CA ARG A 45 7.81 10.41 3.42
C ARG A 45 9.11 9.95 4.06
N ARG A 46 9.07 8.88 4.85
CA ARG A 46 10.28 8.30 5.49
C ARG A 46 11.24 7.73 4.45
N ALA A 47 10.73 6.97 3.49
CA ALA A 47 11.55 6.38 2.43
C ALA A 47 12.17 7.46 1.52
N HIS A 48 11.40 8.49 1.17
CA HIS A 48 11.91 9.63 0.42
C HIS A 48 13.04 10.35 1.17
N ARG A 49 12.92 10.55 2.50
CA ARG A 49 14.00 11.11 3.33
C ARG A 49 15.25 10.23 3.37
N ALA A 50 15.11 8.92 3.19
CA ALA A 50 16.22 7.98 3.10
C ALA A 50 16.85 7.95 1.69
N GLY A 51 16.38 8.78 0.74
CA GLY A 51 16.88 8.81 -0.64
C GLY A 51 16.32 7.70 -1.52
N LEU A 52 15.22 7.06 -1.11
CA LEU A 52 14.53 6.04 -1.91
C LEU A 52 13.48 6.69 -2.82
N ALA A 53 13.35 6.16 -4.03
CA ALA A 53 12.22 6.48 -4.89
C ALA A 53 10.97 5.75 -4.37
N VAL A 54 9.84 6.44 -4.28
CA VAL A 54 8.59 5.86 -3.74
C VAL A 54 7.51 5.93 -4.80
N ASP A 55 6.88 4.81 -5.06
CA ASP A 55 5.64 4.71 -5.83
C ASP A 55 4.48 4.39 -4.86
N LEU A 56 3.66 5.39 -4.54
CA LEU A 56 2.48 5.23 -3.69
C LEU A 56 1.26 5.05 -4.59
N VAL A 57 0.66 3.86 -4.56
CA VAL A 57 -0.46 3.49 -5.42
C VAL A 57 -1.68 3.16 -4.55
N MET A 58 -2.80 3.77 -4.87
CA MET A 58 -4.09 3.30 -4.38
C MET A 58 -4.54 2.17 -5.31
N ALA A 59 -4.50 0.94 -4.83
CA ALA A 59 -5.00 -0.18 -5.60
C ALA A 59 -6.51 0.01 -5.77
N PRO A 60 -7.05 -0.19 -6.98
CA PRO A 60 -8.50 -0.21 -7.16
C PRO A 60 -9.08 -1.26 -6.20
N PRO A 61 -10.31 -1.06 -5.68
CA PRO A 61 -10.94 -2.06 -4.84
C PRO A 61 -10.85 -3.39 -5.57
N SER A 62 -10.16 -4.34 -4.95
CA SER A 62 -9.93 -5.66 -5.52
C SER A 62 -11.30 -6.20 -5.89
N ARG A 63 -11.63 -6.22 -7.20
CA ARG A 63 -12.86 -6.88 -7.63
C ARG A 63 -12.77 -8.28 -7.03
N PRO A 64 -13.80 -8.77 -6.32
CA PRO A 64 -13.78 -10.13 -5.82
C PRO A 64 -13.42 -10.97 -7.04
N ARG A 65 -12.36 -11.77 -6.92
CA ARG A 65 -11.91 -12.67 -7.97
C ARG A 65 -13.11 -13.53 -8.30
N GLN A 66 -13.86 -13.15 -9.32
CA GLN A 66 -14.96 -13.92 -9.85
C GLN A 66 -14.26 -15.17 -10.35
N ALA A 67 -14.34 -16.23 -9.53
CA ALA A 67 -13.84 -17.54 -9.91
C ALA A 67 -14.50 -17.83 -11.25
N ALA A 68 -13.68 -17.84 -12.31
CA ALA A 68 -14.13 -18.33 -13.60
C ALA A 68 -14.55 -19.78 -13.37
N GLY A 69 -15.86 -20.02 -13.46
CA GLY A 69 -16.43 -21.36 -13.57
C GLY A 69 -16.13 -21.96 -14.93
#